data_AF-A0A0F9DN62-F1
#
_entry.id   AF-A0A0F9DN62-F1
#
_cell.length_a   1.000
_cell.length_b   1.000
_cell.length_c   1.000
_cell.angle_alpha   90.00
_cell.angle_beta   90.00
_cell.angle_gamma   90.00
#
_symmetry.space_group_name_H-M   'P 1'
#
loop_
_entity.id
_entity.type
_entity.pdbx_description
1 polymer ?
#
loop_
_entity_poly.entity_id
_entity_poly.type
_entity_poly.pdbx_seq_one_letter_code
_entity_poly.pdbx_strand_id
1 'polypeptide(L)'
;MEISKLAMFFVLNGEEYTGPPPSGAPTGLFVEPYGGPVKARLSWSNTDSTAYTRIYYGSGGCPIAIPLMLDAVGPGITSYDSPIEMTVPAAADDISFVVRHYKNGQESGSSNCRSIDSDSVVPE
;
A
#
# COMPACT_ATOMS: atom_id res chain seq x y z
N MET A 1 -8.65 -12.94 36.51
CA MET A 1 -9.61 -12.25 35.62
C MET A 1 -8.98 -12.25 34.26
N GLU A 2 -9.23 -13.29 33.45
CA GLU A 2 -8.74 -13.32 32.08
C GLU A 2 -9.58 -12.35 31.26
N ILE A 3 -8.95 -11.32 30.72
CA ILE A 3 -9.58 -10.46 29.71
C ILE A 3 -9.61 -11.33 28.46
N SER A 4 -10.78 -11.93 28.18
CA SER A 4 -11.04 -12.58 26.91
C SER A 4 -10.73 -11.57 25.80
N LYS A 5 -9.63 -11.77 25.07
CA LYS A 5 -9.34 -11.04 23.84
C LYS A 5 -10.49 -11.35 22.88
N LEU A 6 -11.39 -10.39 22.67
CA LEU A 6 -12.30 -10.43 21.52
C LEU A 6 -11.41 -10.45 20.28
N ALA A 7 -11.28 -11.62 19.65
CA ALA A 7 -10.80 -11.70 18.29
C ALA A 7 -11.86 -11.02 17.41
N MET A 8 -11.50 -9.87 16.85
CA MET A 8 -12.34 -9.19 15.87
C MET A 8 -12.17 -9.94 14.55
N PHE A 9 -13.14 -10.79 14.23
CA PHE A 9 -13.19 -11.53 12.97
C PHE A 9 -13.70 -10.59 11.87
N PHE A 10 -13.00 -10.51 10.75
CA PHE A 10 -13.49 -9.86 9.55
C PHE A 10 -13.79 -10.92 8.50
N VAL A 11 -14.97 -10.85 7.90
CA VAL A 11 -15.37 -11.68 6.77
C VAL A 11 -15.05 -10.93 5.49
N LEU A 12 -14.16 -11.48 4.67
CA LEU A 12 -13.97 -11.08 3.27
C LEU A 12 -14.35 -12.28 2.40
N ASN A 13 -15.24 -12.10 1.43
CA ASN A 13 -15.71 -13.15 0.51
C ASN A 13 -16.25 -14.43 1.18
N GLY A 14 -16.79 -14.35 2.40
CA GLY A 14 -17.45 -15.47 3.06
C GLY A 14 -16.54 -16.46 3.80
N GLU A 15 -15.24 -16.17 3.92
CA GLU A 15 -14.32 -17.00 4.70
C GLU A 15 -13.87 -16.28 5.98
N GLU A 16 -13.93 -16.99 7.12
CA GLU A 16 -13.37 -16.55 8.40
C GLU A 16 -11.84 -16.74 8.37
N TYR A 17 -11.08 -15.65 8.46
CA TYR A 17 -9.62 -15.71 8.45
C TYR A 17 -9.04 -15.51 9.85
N THR A 18 -8.53 -16.59 10.47
CA THR A 18 -8.03 -16.63 11.87
C THR A 18 -6.52 -16.93 11.99
N GLY A 19 -5.73 -16.66 10.95
CA GLY A 19 -4.29 -16.91 10.98
C GLY A 19 -3.45 -15.81 11.67
N PRO A 20 -2.13 -16.02 11.82
CA PRO A 20 -1.22 -15.01 12.38
C PRO A 20 -1.20 -13.73 11.53
N PRO A 21 -0.85 -12.56 12.11
CA PRO A 21 -0.64 -11.34 11.35
C PRO A 21 0.45 -11.51 10.30
N PRO A 22 0.58 -10.57 9.34
CA PRO A 22 1.68 -10.58 8.39
C PRO A 22 3.06 -10.64 9.07
N SER A 23 4.01 -11.42 8.52
CA SER A 23 5.35 -11.60 9.10
C SER A 23 6.27 -10.37 9.00
N GLY A 24 5.80 -9.29 8.38
CA GLY A 24 6.56 -8.05 8.19
C GLY A 24 5.84 -7.12 7.22
N ALA A 25 6.42 -5.95 6.96
CA ALA A 25 5.99 -5.06 5.89
C ALA A 25 6.77 -5.36 4.60
N PRO A 26 6.24 -5.04 3.41
CA PRO A 26 7.05 -5.01 2.20
C PRO A 26 8.29 -4.11 2.37
N THR A 27 9.37 -4.39 1.67
CA THR A 27 10.62 -3.61 1.72
C THR A 27 11.04 -3.15 0.33
N GLY A 28 12.05 -2.27 0.22
CA GLY A 28 12.57 -1.78 -1.07
C GLY A 28 11.54 -1.14 -2.02
N LEU A 29 10.55 -0.39 -1.52
CA LEU A 29 9.56 0.27 -2.38
C LEU A 29 10.25 1.21 -3.36
N PHE A 30 10.01 0.95 -4.64
CA PHE A 30 10.45 1.74 -5.77
C PHE A 30 9.23 2.27 -6.52
N VAL A 31 9.36 3.51 -7.00
CA VAL A 31 8.30 4.25 -7.68
C VAL A 31 8.90 4.88 -8.92
N GLU A 32 8.26 4.66 -10.07
CA GLU A 32 8.65 5.24 -11.36
C GLU A 32 7.43 5.87 -12.05
N PRO A 33 7.49 7.14 -12.48
CA PRO A 33 6.43 7.75 -13.30
C PRO A 33 6.23 7.02 -14.64
N TYR A 34 4.99 6.86 -15.10
CA TYR A 34 4.69 6.07 -16.31
C TYR A 34 3.61 6.68 -17.23
N GLY A 35 4.01 7.32 -18.33
CA GLY A 35 3.12 7.52 -19.49
C GLY A 35 1.94 8.49 -19.29
N GLY A 36 2.12 9.58 -18.53
CA GLY A 36 1.15 10.69 -18.44
C GLY A 36 0.87 11.16 -17.00
N PRO A 37 0.02 12.21 -16.83
CA PRO A 37 -0.03 13.13 -15.68
C PRO A 37 -0.24 12.52 -14.28
N VAL A 38 -0.51 11.24 -14.21
CA VAL A 38 -1.11 10.61 -13.05
C VAL A 38 -0.92 9.09 -13.14
N LYS A 39 0.31 8.63 -13.38
CA LYS A 39 0.57 7.20 -13.48
C LYS A 39 1.94 6.90 -12.92
N ALA A 40 2.01 5.90 -12.07
CA ALA A 40 3.26 5.38 -11.55
C ALA A 40 3.26 3.85 -11.64
N ARG A 41 4.46 3.30 -11.80
CA ARG A 41 4.77 1.88 -11.58
C ARG A 41 5.41 1.73 -10.23
N LEU A 42 5.05 0.66 -9.53
CA LEU A 42 5.56 0.36 -8.20
C LEU A 42 6.22 -1.01 -8.21
N SER A 43 7.34 -1.14 -7.50
CA SER A 43 7.93 -2.44 -7.19
C SER A 43 8.43 -2.49 -5.77
N TRP A 44 8.41 -3.66 -5.15
CA TRP A 44 8.85 -3.87 -3.78
C TRP A 44 9.29 -5.31 -3.57
N SER A 45 9.99 -5.56 -2.47
CA SER A 45 10.29 -6.90 -1.99
C SER A 45 9.22 -7.35 -1.02
N ASN A 46 8.67 -8.54 -1.25
CA ASN A 46 7.66 -9.11 -0.39
C ASN A 46 8.35 -9.94 0.72
N THR A 47 8.11 -9.57 1.98
CA THR A 47 8.62 -10.26 3.18
C THR A 47 7.64 -11.31 3.74
N ASP A 48 6.43 -11.38 3.20
CA ASP A 48 5.39 -12.38 3.50
C ASP A 48 4.65 -12.75 2.22
N SER A 49 5.11 -13.79 1.53
CA SER A 49 4.53 -14.24 0.25
C SER A 49 3.08 -14.74 0.37
N THR A 50 2.55 -14.88 1.58
CA THR A 50 1.18 -15.30 1.84
C THR A 50 0.24 -14.14 2.16
N ALA A 51 0.77 -12.92 2.32
CA ALA A 51 -0.01 -11.73 2.57
C ALA A 51 -0.31 -10.97 1.27
N TYR A 52 -1.50 -10.36 1.21
CA TYR A 52 -1.80 -9.37 0.18
C TYR A 52 -0.95 -8.12 0.43
N THR A 53 -0.62 -7.39 -0.64
CA THR A 53 -0.01 -6.06 -0.49
C THR A 53 -1.05 -5.00 -0.79
N ARG A 54 -1.37 -4.17 0.20
CA ARG A 54 -2.19 -2.97 0.01
C ARG A 54 -1.30 -1.80 -0.35
N ILE A 55 -1.74 -1.05 -1.35
CA ILE A 55 -1.08 0.10 -1.90
C ILE A 55 -1.91 1.32 -1.54
N TYR A 56 -1.22 2.33 -1.01
CA TYR A 56 -1.79 3.60 -0.61
C TYR A 56 -1.04 4.73 -1.28
N TYR A 57 -1.73 5.85 -1.48
CA TYR A 57 -1.11 7.07 -1.95
C TYR A 57 -1.69 8.31 -1.24
N GLY A 58 -0.99 9.43 -1.35
CA GLY A 58 -1.43 10.70 -0.82
C GLY A 58 -0.35 11.78 -0.94
N SER A 59 -0.72 13.01 -0.65
CA SER A 59 0.19 14.15 -0.66
C SER A 59 0.81 14.40 0.72
N GLY A 60 1.91 15.16 0.76
CA GLY A 60 2.49 15.66 2.02
C GLY A 60 3.61 14.81 2.62
N GLY A 61 4.35 14.08 1.77
CA GLY A 61 5.56 13.38 2.18
C GLY A 61 5.32 12.02 2.85
N CYS A 62 6.43 11.40 3.27
CA CYS A 62 6.45 10.07 3.87
C CYS A 62 6.76 10.16 5.38
N PRO A 63 5.93 9.56 6.27
CA PRO A 63 4.71 8.81 6.00
C PRO A 63 3.52 9.71 5.62
N ILE A 64 2.56 9.12 4.91
CA ILE A 64 1.34 9.81 4.47
C ILE A 64 0.41 10.01 5.67
N ALA A 65 0.04 11.26 5.96
CA ALA A 65 -0.87 11.58 7.07
C ALA A 65 -2.30 11.04 6.83
N ILE A 66 -2.80 11.16 5.60
CA ILE A 66 -4.14 10.70 5.19
C ILE A 66 -3.98 9.83 3.94
N PRO A 67 -3.68 8.52 4.09
CA PRO A 67 -3.52 7.64 2.95
C PRO A 67 -4.87 7.28 2.32
N LEU A 68 -4.97 7.42 1.01
CA LEU A 68 -6.05 6.86 0.22
C LEU A 68 -5.66 5.46 -0.24
N MET A 69 -6.51 4.47 0.02
CA MET A 69 -6.28 3.12 -0.50
C MET A 69 -6.47 3.15 -2.00
N LEU A 70 -5.42 2.73 -2.71
CA LEU A 70 -5.43 2.63 -4.16
C LEU A 70 -5.89 1.25 -4.60
N ASP A 71 -5.19 0.21 -4.13
CA ASP A 71 -5.40 -1.15 -4.59
C ASP A 71 -4.88 -2.17 -3.56
N ALA A 72 -5.25 -3.43 -3.76
CA ALA A 72 -4.68 -4.59 -3.08
C ALA A 72 -4.29 -5.65 -4.10
N VAL A 73 -3.01 -5.99 -4.15
CA VAL A 73 -2.53 -7.10 -4.98
C VAL A 73 -2.44 -8.39 -4.20
N GLY A 74 -2.61 -9.50 -4.92
CA GLY A 74 -2.61 -10.85 -4.38
C GLY A 74 -1.30 -11.25 -3.67
N PRO A 75 -1.33 -12.37 -2.93
CA PRO A 75 -0.15 -12.91 -2.28
C PRO A 75 1.01 -13.18 -3.25
N GLY A 76 2.23 -12.94 -2.79
CA GLY A 76 3.45 -13.19 -3.57
C GLY A 76 3.75 -12.17 -4.67
N ILE A 77 2.85 -11.21 -4.91
CA ILE A 77 3.09 -10.11 -5.85
C ILE A 77 4.10 -9.12 -5.25
N THR A 78 5.06 -8.71 -6.09
CA THR A 78 6.19 -7.83 -5.78
C THR A 78 6.24 -6.58 -6.65
N SER A 79 5.28 -6.42 -7.57
CA SER A 79 5.23 -5.29 -8.48
C SER A 79 3.80 -4.95 -8.85
N TYR A 80 3.59 -3.70 -9.21
CA TYR A 80 2.35 -3.15 -9.71
C TYR A 80 2.66 -2.24 -10.90
N ASP A 81 2.49 -2.79 -12.10
CA ASP A 81 2.76 -2.11 -13.36
C ASP A 81 1.50 -1.53 -14.03
N SER A 82 0.34 -1.67 -13.40
CA SER A 82 -0.90 -1.10 -13.92
C SER A 82 -0.87 0.42 -13.77
N PRO A 83 -1.34 1.19 -14.77
CA PRO A 83 -1.51 2.64 -14.63
C PRO A 83 -2.29 2.98 -13.36
N ILE A 84 -1.60 3.54 -12.38
CA ILE A 84 -2.22 4.02 -11.16
C ILE A 84 -2.93 5.33 -11.48
N GLU A 85 -4.23 5.30 -11.80
CA GLU A 85 -5.02 6.53 -11.94
C GLU A 85 -5.22 7.16 -10.54
N MET A 86 -4.37 8.13 -10.21
CA MET A 86 -4.47 8.92 -8.98
C MET A 86 -5.44 10.09 -9.18
N THR A 87 -6.04 10.55 -8.10
CA THR A 87 -6.55 11.93 -8.06
C THR A 87 -5.51 12.73 -7.28
N VAL A 88 -4.56 13.36 -8.00
CA VAL A 88 -3.58 14.23 -7.35
C VAL A 88 -4.29 15.54 -7.01
N PRO A 89 -4.30 15.98 -5.74
CA PRO A 89 -4.75 17.33 -5.42
C PRO A 89 -3.86 18.30 -6.20
N ALA A 90 -4.46 19.25 -6.93
CA ALA A 90 -3.77 20.16 -7.86
C ALA A 90 -2.71 21.10 -7.24
N ALA A 91 -2.35 20.91 -5.97
CA ALA A 91 -1.40 21.71 -5.20
C ALA A 91 -0.42 20.86 -4.36
N ALA A 92 -0.28 19.57 -4.66
CA ALA A 92 0.65 18.70 -3.95
C ALA A 92 2.01 18.74 -4.65
N ASP A 93 3.05 19.30 -4.00
CA ASP A 93 4.41 19.31 -4.54
C ASP A 93 5.02 17.89 -4.65
N ASP A 94 4.59 16.98 -3.77
CA ASP A 94 5.04 15.58 -3.73
C ASP A 94 3.85 14.61 -3.64
N ILE A 95 3.99 13.47 -4.32
CA ILE A 95 3.13 12.29 -4.16
C ILE A 95 3.89 11.20 -3.44
N SER A 96 3.33 10.71 -2.36
CA SER A 96 3.86 9.61 -1.57
C SER A 96 3.07 8.34 -1.81
N PHE A 97 3.76 7.22 -1.88
CA PHE A 97 3.21 5.88 -1.93
C PHE A 97 3.60 5.12 -0.68
N VAL A 98 2.66 4.32 -0.18
CA VAL A 98 2.89 3.45 0.98
C VAL A 98 2.41 2.04 0.61
N VAL A 99 3.24 1.04 0.91
CA VAL A 99 2.85 -0.36 0.80
C VAL A 99 2.87 -1.04 2.17
N ARG A 100 1.85 -1.87 2.39
CA ARG A 100 1.66 -2.63 3.64
C ARG A 100 1.18 -4.03 3.32
N HIS A 101 1.56 -5.00 4.15
CA HIS A 101 0.95 -6.31 4.06
C HIS A 101 -0.39 -6.33 4.76
N TYR A 102 -1.34 -7.06 4.19
CA TYR A 102 -2.63 -7.31 4.78
C TYR A 102 -2.92 -8.82 4.78
N LYS A 103 -3.19 -9.36 5.97
CA LYS A 103 -3.47 -10.77 6.17
C LYS A 103 -4.36 -10.93 7.40
N ASN A 104 -5.39 -11.77 7.31
CA ASN A 104 -6.27 -12.09 8.43
C ASN A 104 -6.87 -10.86 9.13
N GLY A 105 -7.35 -9.89 8.34
CA GLY A 105 -7.98 -8.68 8.90
C GLY A 105 -6.99 -7.63 9.43
N GLN A 106 -5.69 -7.91 9.40
CA GLN A 106 -4.67 -7.06 10.01
C GLN A 106 -3.65 -6.55 9.00
N GLU A 107 -3.27 -5.28 9.15
CA GLU A 107 -2.12 -4.71 8.45
C GLU A 107 -0.82 -4.97 9.20
N SER A 108 0.28 -5.00 8.47
CA SER A 108 1.61 -4.93 9.07
C SER A 108 1.75 -3.67 9.92
N GLY A 109 2.30 -3.81 11.14
CA GLY A 109 2.55 -2.67 12.04
C GLY A 109 3.62 -1.70 11.54
N SER A 110 4.33 -2.07 10.48
CA SER A 110 5.26 -1.20 9.74
C SER A 110 4.78 -1.06 8.29
N SER A 111 5.36 -0.08 7.60
CA SER A 111 5.09 0.18 6.19
C SER A 111 6.37 0.58 5.49
N ASN A 112 6.40 0.42 4.18
CA ASN A 112 7.41 1.06 3.36
C ASN A 112 6.79 2.18 2.55
N CYS A 113 7.53 3.26 2.39
CA CYS A 113 7.01 4.50 1.86
C CYS A 113 8.04 5.19 0.98
N ARG A 114 7.58 5.79 -0.11
CA ARG A 114 8.44 6.54 -1.03
C ARG A 114 7.67 7.67 -1.68
N SER A 115 8.30 8.83 -1.77
CA SER A 115 7.78 10.01 -2.44
C SER A 115 8.43 10.20 -3.81
N ILE A 116 7.67 10.77 -4.73
CA ILE A 116 8.11 11.31 -5.99
C ILE A 116 7.59 12.74 -6.11
N ASP A 117 8.35 13.58 -6.81
CA ASP A 117 7.92 14.93 -7.16
C ASP A 117 6.67 14.85 -8.04
N SER A 118 5.66 15.66 -7.73
CA SER A 118 4.44 15.75 -8.52
C SER A 118 4.69 16.18 -9.96
N ASP A 119 5.71 17.00 -10.21
CA ASP A 119 6.13 17.42 -11.55
C ASP A 119 6.77 16.27 -12.34
N SER A 120 7.26 15.23 -11.65
CA SER A 120 7.74 14.01 -12.33
C SER A 120 6.60 13.14 -12.84
N VAL A 121 5.38 13.35 -12.35
CA VAL A 121 4.18 12.63 -12.78
C VAL A 121 3.29 13.47 -13.68
N VAL A 122 3.36 14.81 -13.65
CA VAL A 122 2.62 15.74 -14.52
C VAL A 122 3.51 16.24 -15.68
N PRO A 123 3.18 16.02 -16.98
CA PRO A 123 3.92 16.65 -18.07
C PRO A 123 3.59 18.15 -18.17
N GLU A 124 4.58 18.95 -18.57
CA GLU A 124 4.47 20.38 -18.91
C GLU A 124 3.26 20.73 -19.79
#